data_AF-A0A534TAP9-F1
#
_entry.id   AF-A0A534TAP9-F1
#
_cell.length_a   1.000
_cell.length_b   1.000
_cell.length_c   1.000
_cell.angle_alpha   90.00
_cell.angle_beta   90.00
_cell.angle_gamma   90.00
#
_symmetry.space_group_name_H-M   'P 1'
#
loop_
_entity.id
_entity.type
_entity.pdbx_description
1 polymer ?
#
loop_
_entity_poly.entity_id
_entity_poly.type
_entity_poly.pdbx_seq_one_letter_code
_entity_poly.pdbx_strand_id
1 'polypeptide(L)'
;LPRAMEGPTPSSAIFYGALSVHAGAYLLLRIGPLLDRAPLVAAAVVIIGLGTALHATIVGRVQTDIKCALAYASLTQVGIILVELGLGFRFLALAHIGGHACMRSLQFLRAPSLLHDFHQVQSAVGGHLARTGLHLERSVPAAAQRRLYVWALERGGLDAMLDAALVRPFVWTFERFDRVERRWVERIAGRFP
;
A
#
# COMPACT_ATOMS: atom_id res chain seq x y z
N LEU A 1 0.83 -4.86 -2.53
CA LEU A 1 0.08 -4.06 -3.52
C LEU A 1 0.80 -3.91 -4.86
N PRO A 2 2.06 -3.46 -4.94
CA PRO A 2 2.74 -3.20 -6.22
C PRO A 2 2.85 -4.45 -7.12
N ARG A 3 3.19 -5.60 -6.55
CA ARG A 3 3.27 -6.89 -7.26
C ARG A 3 1.90 -7.44 -7.74
N ALA A 4 0.79 -6.97 -7.17
CA ALA A 4 -0.55 -7.46 -7.54
C ALA A 4 -1.12 -6.75 -8.79
N MET A 5 -0.49 -5.67 -9.25
CA MET A 5 -0.94 -4.85 -10.38
C MET A 5 -0.28 -5.24 -11.72
N GLU A 6 0.37 -6.40 -11.77
CA GLU A 6 1.03 -6.94 -12.98
C GLU A 6 0.07 -7.76 -13.88
N GLY A 7 -1.19 -7.96 -13.47
CA GLY A 7 -2.19 -8.69 -14.23
C GLY A 7 -2.54 -8.05 -15.60
N PRO A 8 -2.61 -8.81 -16.70
CA PRO A 8 -2.74 -8.27 -18.06
C PRO A 8 -4.17 -7.81 -18.43
N THR A 9 -5.18 -8.13 -17.62
CA THR A 9 -6.58 -7.83 -17.97
C THR A 9 -7.07 -6.54 -17.27
N PRO A 10 -7.72 -5.60 -18.00
CA PRO A 10 -8.24 -4.35 -17.42
C PRO A 10 -9.18 -4.56 -16.22
N SER A 11 -9.96 -5.64 -16.24
CA SER A 11 -10.82 -6.03 -15.11
C SER A 11 -10.03 -6.38 -13.85
N SER A 12 -8.91 -7.10 -13.98
CA SER A 12 -8.02 -7.41 -12.85
C SER A 12 -7.33 -6.15 -12.33
N ALA A 13 -6.92 -5.24 -13.21
CA ALA A 13 -6.33 -3.96 -12.82
C ALA A 13 -7.33 -3.08 -12.04
N ILE A 14 -8.61 -3.06 -12.44
CA ILE A 14 -9.68 -2.38 -11.70
C ILE A 14 -9.90 -3.06 -10.35
N PHE A 15 -10.04 -4.38 -10.33
CA PHE A 15 -10.31 -5.12 -9.11
C PHE A 15 -9.18 -4.92 -8.08
N TYR A 16 -7.93 -5.18 -8.47
CA TYR A 16 -6.80 -5.11 -7.55
C TYR A 16 -6.28 -3.69 -7.30
N GLY A 17 -6.36 -2.82 -8.31
CA GLY A 17 -5.83 -1.45 -8.26
C GLY A 17 -6.82 -0.40 -7.75
N ALA A 18 -8.12 -0.66 -7.84
CA ALA A 18 -9.16 0.30 -7.45
C ALA A 18 -10.14 -0.20 -6.38
N LEU A 19 -10.42 -1.51 -6.27
CA LEU A 19 -11.43 -2.03 -5.33
C LEU A 19 -10.83 -2.76 -4.13
N SER A 20 -9.95 -3.74 -4.35
CA SER A 20 -9.42 -4.60 -3.28
C SER A 20 -8.59 -3.82 -2.26
N VAL A 21 -7.97 -2.71 -2.69
CA VAL A 21 -7.16 -1.84 -1.83
C VAL A 21 -7.99 -1.15 -0.74
N HIS A 22 -9.31 -0.97 -0.94
CA HIS A 22 -10.20 -0.34 0.03
C HIS A 22 -10.94 -1.33 0.93
N ALA A 23 -10.87 -2.64 0.67
CA ALA A 23 -11.64 -3.64 1.41
C ALA A 23 -11.39 -3.57 2.93
N GLY A 24 -10.13 -3.42 3.35
CA GLY A 24 -9.77 -3.25 4.76
C GLY A 24 -10.33 -1.97 5.39
N ALA A 25 -10.27 -0.85 4.66
CA ALA A 25 -10.85 0.42 5.12
C ALA A 25 -12.38 0.36 5.21
N TYR A 26 -13.04 -0.30 4.26
CA TYR A 26 -14.48 -0.51 4.30
C TYR A 26 -14.91 -1.39 5.49
N LEU A 27 -14.14 -2.44 5.81
CA LEU A 27 -14.39 -3.25 7.01
C LEU A 27 -14.28 -2.42 8.28
N LEU A 28 -13.22 -1.61 8.41
CA LEU A 28 -13.04 -0.68 9.54
C LEU A 28 -14.20 0.32 9.66
N LEU A 29 -14.68 0.85 8.54
CA LEU A 29 -15.87 1.71 8.49
C LEU A 29 -17.10 0.98 9.05
N ARG A 30 -17.31 -0.29 8.68
CA ARG A 30 -18.46 -1.10 9.13
C ARG A 30 -18.39 -1.46 10.61
N ILE A 31 -17.20 -1.70 11.15
CA ILE A 31 -16.99 -1.89 12.59
C ILE A 31 -16.79 -0.57 13.36
N GLY A 32 -17.13 0.58 12.75
CA GLY A 32 -17.01 1.90 13.35
C GLY A 32 -17.55 1.99 14.80
N PRO A 33 -18.75 1.50 15.12
CA PRO A 33 -19.28 1.55 16.49
C PRO A 33 -18.45 0.76 17.53
N LEU A 34 -17.61 -0.19 17.10
CA LEU A 34 -16.65 -0.88 17.97
C LEU A 34 -15.39 -0.02 18.17
N LEU A 35 -14.91 0.64 17.11
CA LEU A 35 -13.79 1.58 17.19
C LEU A 35 -14.08 2.73 18.17
N ASP A 36 -15.30 3.26 18.19
CA ASP A 36 -15.71 4.34 19.12
C ASP A 36 -15.62 3.90 20.59
N ARG A 37 -15.79 2.60 20.88
CA ARG A 37 -15.72 2.05 22.22
C ARG A 37 -14.30 1.62 22.62
N ALA A 38 -13.36 1.62 21.67
CA ALA A 38 -12.00 1.14 21.86
C ALA A 38 -10.98 2.23 21.44
N PRO A 39 -10.82 3.30 22.25
CA PRO A 39 -9.98 4.45 21.89
C PRO A 39 -8.51 4.07 21.64
N LEU A 40 -7.98 3.06 22.33
CA LEU A 40 -6.63 2.55 22.09
C LEU A 40 -6.50 1.95 20.69
N VAL A 41 -7.51 1.20 20.23
CA VAL A 41 -7.53 0.62 18.89
C VAL A 41 -7.66 1.72 17.84
N ALA A 42 -8.54 2.70 18.05
CA ALA A 42 -8.68 3.84 17.17
C ALA A 42 -7.36 4.62 17.02
N ALA A 43 -6.65 4.88 18.12
CA ALA A 43 -5.33 5.52 18.11
C ALA A 43 -4.29 4.68 17.34
N ALA A 44 -4.30 3.36 17.52
CA ALA A 44 -3.43 2.47 16.74
C ALA A 44 -3.72 2.54 15.24
N VAL A 45 -5.00 2.58 14.83
CA VAL A 45 -5.37 2.76 13.42
C VAL A 45 -4.85 4.09 12.87
N VAL A 46 -4.95 5.19 13.62
CA VAL A 46 -4.39 6.49 13.22
C VAL A 46 -2.89 6.42 13.02
N ILE A 47 -2.15 5.84 13.99
CA ILE A 47 -0.69 5.73 13.92
C ILE A 47 -0.26 4.89 12.70
N ILE A 48 -0.92 3.75 12.49
CA ILE A 48 -0.64 2.85 11.35
C ILE A 48 -0.97 3.56 10.03
N GLY A 49 -2.10 4.25 9.94
CA GLY A 49 -2.52 5.01 8.77
C GLY A 49 -1.53 6.11 8.41
N LEU A 50 -1.13 6.92 9.40
CA LEU A 50 -0.17 8.00 9.20
C LEU A 50 1.21 7.47 8.79
N GLY A 51 1.70 6.43 9.48
CA GLY A 51 2.97 5.78 9.14
C GLY A 51 2.96 5.21 7.72
N THR A 52 1.86 4.58 7.34
CA THR A 52 1.65 4.04 5.98
C THR A 52 1.65 5.15 4.93
N ALA A 53 0.92 6.24 5.17
CA ALA A 53 0.84 7.35 4.23
C ALA A 53 2.20 8.05 4.02
N LEU A 54 2.93 8.28 5.10
CA LEU A 54 4.25 8.90 5.05
C LEU A 54 5.28 8.01 4.35
N HIS A 55 5.35 6.74 4.75
CA HIS A 55 6.25 5.75 4.13
C HIS A 55 5.96 5.62 2.63
N ALA A 56 4.68 5.43 2.27
CA ALA A 56 4.28 5.26 0.88
C ALA A 56 4.57 6.51 0.02
N THR A 57 4.41 7.72 0.58
CA THR A 57 4.72 8.97 -0.11
C THR A 57 6.22 9.07 -0.41
N ILE A 58 7.07 8.76 0.57
CA ILE A 58 8.53 8.85 0.42
C ILE A 58 9.03 7.81 -0.59
N VAL A 59 8.61 6.55 -0.44
CA VAL A 59 8.99 5.46 -1.34
C VAL A 59 8.43 5.66 -2.75
N GLY A 60 7.20 6.20 -2.86
CA GLY A 60 6.56 6.49 -4.14
C GLY A 60 7.32 7.49 -5.01
N ARG A 61 7.99 8.48 -4.40
CA ARG A 61 8.75 9.51 -5.13
C ARG A 61 10.00 9.01 -5.83
N VAL A 62 10.56 7.89 -5.39
CA VAL A 62 11.77 7.30 -6.00
C VAL A 62 11.46 6.14 -6.94
N GLN A 63 10.17 5.85 -7.19
CA GLN A 63 9.78 4.79 -8.13
C GLN A 63 10.03 5.24 -9.56
N THR A 64 10.73 4.42 -10.33
CA THR A 64 11.04 4.65 -11.75
C THR A 64 9.94 4.14 -12.69
N ASP A 65 9.11 3.21 -12.21
CA ASP A 65 7.99 2.63 -12.96
C ASP A 65 6.65 3.26 -12.55
N ILE A 66 5.83 3.61 -13.55
CA ILE A 66 4.54 4.27 -13.34
C ILE A 66 3.55 3.42 -12.54
N LYS A 67 3.52 2.09 -12.72
CA LYS A 67 2.62 1.19 -12.00
C LYS A 67 3.00 1.13 -10.53
N CYS A 68 4.30 1.03 -10.24
CA CYS A 68 4.81 1.07 -8.87
C CYS A 68 4.52 2.42 -8.20
N ALA A 69 4.78 3.53 -8.88
CA ALA A 69 4.45 4.87 -8.40
C ALA A 69 2.95 5.01 -8.10
N LEU A 70 2.10 4.49 -8.99
CA LEU A 70 0.65 4.51 -8.84
C LEU A 70 0.19 3.67 -7.63
N ALA A 71 0.79 2.49 -7.42
CA ALA A 71 0.51 1.63 -6.29
C ALA A 71 0.85 2.28 -4.94
N TYR A 72 2.01 2.94 -4.85
CA TYR A 72 2.40 3.69 -3.63
C TYR A 72 1.53 4.92 -3.40
N ALA A 73 1.09 5.59 -4.47
CA ALA A 73 0.10 6.66 -4.35
C ALA A 73 -1.24 6.13 -3.82
N SER A 74 -1.69 4.94 -4.24
CA SER A 74 -2.90 4.31 -3.69
C SER A 74 -2.74 3.94 -2.21
N LEU A 75 -1.58 3.41 -1.83
CA LEU A 75 -1.26 3.09 -0.44
C LEU A 75 -1.25 4.36 0.43
N THR A 76 -0.80 5.49 -0.10
CA THR A 76 -0.85 6.79 0.57
C THR A 76 -2.28 7.21 0.88
N GLN A 77 -3.17 7.13 -0.11
CA GLN A 77 -4.57 7.51 0.07
C GLN A 77 -5.29 6.57 1.04
N VAL A 78 -5.03 5.26 0.99
CA VAL A 78 -5.56 4.32 1.98
C VAL A 78 -5.05 4.63 3.39
N GLY A 79 -3.77 4.97 3.56
CA GLY A 79 -3.25 5.43 4.85
C GLY A 79 -4.00 6.64 5.41
N ILE A 80 -4.33 7.61 4.55
CA ILE A 80 -5.13 8.78 4.93
C ILE A 80 -6.55 8.37 5.32
N ILE A 81 -7.20 7.48 4.55
CA ILE A 81 -8.52 6.95 4.88
C ILE A 81 -8.52 6.24 6.23
N LEU A 82 -7.46 5.50 6.59
CA LEU A 82 -7.32 4.88 7.90
C LEU A 82 -7.25 5.94 9.02
N VAL A 83 -6.52 7.04 8.80
CA VAL A 83 -6.49 8.17 9.76
C VAL A 83 -7.88 8.76 9.94
N GLU A 84 -8.61 9.01 8.85
CA GLU A 84 -9.99 9.54 8.92
C GLU A 84 -10.91 8.61 9.72
N LEU A 85 -10.82 7.30 9.50
CA LEU A 85 -11.58 6.29 10.23
C LEU A 85 -11.21 6.24 11.72
N GLY A 86 -9.92 6.29 12.04
CA GLY A 86 -9.44 6.29 13.43
C GLY A 86 -9.78 7.56 14.20
N LEU A 87 -9.93 8.69 13.51
CA LEU A 87 -10.44 9.95 14.08
C LEU A 87 -11.98 10.02 14.15
N GLY A 88 -12.68 9.01 13.63
CA GLY A 88 -14.15 8.94 13.64
C GLY A 88 -14.85 9.69 12.50
N PHE A 89 -14.12 10.22 11.52
CA PHE A 89 -14.67 10.95 10.37
C PHE A 89 -15.24 10.00 9.29
N ARG A 90 -16.29 9.26 9.65
CA ARG A 90 -16.86 8.18 8.81
C ARG A 90 -17.38 8.65 7.46
N PHE A 91 -18.09 9.78 7.43
CA PHE A 91 -18.62 10.32 6.19
C PHE A 91 -17.50 10.76 5.24
N LEU A 92 -16.47 11.42 5.79
CA LEU A 92 -15.28 11.81 5.04
C LEU A 92 -14.57 10.57 4.47
N ALA A 93 -14.33 9.56 5.31
CA ALA A 93 -13.70 8.31 4.89
C ALA A 93 -14.49 7.60 3.79
N LEU A 94 -15.82 7.56 3.87
CA LEU A 94 -16.67 6.98 2.83
C LEU A 94 -16.58 7.77 1.51
N ALA A 95 -16.68 9.10 1.57
CA ALA A 95 -16.53 9.96 0.41
C ALA A 95 -15.15 9.82 -0.22
N HIS A 96 -14.10 9.74 0.60
CA HIS A 96 -12.72 9.55 0.17
C HIS A 96 -12.53 8.18 -0.50
N ILE A 97 -13.03 7.09 0.09
CA ILE A 97 -13.03 5.75 -0.54
C ILE A 97 -13.67 5.82 -1.93
N GLY A 98 -14.88 6.38 -2.03
CA GLY A 98 -15.62 6.47 -3.29
C GLY A 98 -14.90 7.33 -4.34
N GLY A 99 -14.43 8.52 -3.95
CA GLY A 99 -13.68 9.42 -4.81
C GLY A 99 -12.37 8.80 -5.32
N HIS A 100 -11.60 8.18 -4.42
CA HIS A 100 -10.36 7.50 -4.80
C HIS A 100 -10.62 6.31 -5.72
N ALA A 101 -11.60 5.45 -5.41
CA ALA A 101 -11.94 4.31 -6.26
C ALA A 101 -12.40 4.75 -7.66
N CYS A 102 -13.21 5.82 -7.76
CA CYS A 102 -13.62 6.40 -9.03
C CYS A 102 -12.42 6.93 -9.83
N MET A 103 -11.57 7.76 -9.20
CA MET A 103 -10.37 8.31 -9.85
C MET A 103 -9.44 7.21 -10.36
N ARG A 104 -9.20 6.16 -9.56
CA ARG A 104 -8.37 5.02 -9.97
C ARG A 104 -8.98 4.24 -11.12
N SER A 105 -10.29 3.98 -11.07
CA SER A 105 -10.99 3.29 -12.15
C SER A 105 -10.87 4.06 -13.46
N LEU A 106 -11.04 5.38 -13.43
CA LEU A 106 -10.85 6.25 -14.60
C LEU A 106 -9.40 6.23 -15.12
N GLN A 107 -8.39 6.23 -14.24
CA GLN A 107 -6.99 6.13 -14.64
C GLN A 107 -6.69 4.81 -15.35
N PHE A 108 -7.19 3.67 -14.84
CA PHE A 108 -7.00 2.39 -15.49
C PHE A 108 -7.74 2.28 -16.83
N LEU A 109 -8.95 2.83 -16.91
CA LEU A 109 -9.74 2.84 -18.15
C LEU A 109 -9.13 3.75 -19.23
N ARG A 110 -8.59 4.91 -18.84
CA ARG A 110 -7.98 5.89 -19.77
C ARG A 110 -6.51 5.61 -20.09
N ALA A 111 -5.84 4.73 -19.35
CA ALA A 111 -4.41 4.45 -19.56
C ALA A 111 -4.04 4.11 -21.01
N PRO A 112 -4.80 3.28 -21.77
CA PRO A 112 -4.49 2.99 -23.16
C PRO A 112 -4.58 4.23 -24.07
N SER A 113 -5.63 5.04 -23.91
CA SER A 113 -5.83 6.27 -24.70
C SER A 113 -4.76 7.30 -24.39
N LEU A 114 -4.43 7.51 -23.11
CA LEU A 114 -3.39 8.45 -22.69
C LEU A 114 -2.01 8.08 -23.22
N LEU A 115 -1.68 6.78 -23.29
CA LEU A 115 -0.41 6.33 -23.86
C LEU A 115 -0.35 6.60 -25.37
N HIS A 116 -1.46 6.37 -26.08
CA HIS A 116 -1.56 6.68 -27.50
C HIS A 116 -1.40 8.18 -27.76
N ASP A 117 -2.12 9.02 -27.00
CA ASP A 117 -2.04 10.47 -27.08
C ASP A 117 -0.61 10.97 -26.78
N PHE A 118 0.05 10.40 -25.77
CA PHE A 118 1.42 10.75 -25.41
C PHE A 118 2.41 10.43 -26.53
N HIS A 119 2.30 9.28 -27.19
CA HIS A 119 3.16 8.94 -28.34
C HIS A 119 2.92 9.89 -29.52
N GLN A 120 1.67 10.27 -29.79
CA GLN A 120 1.37 11.25 -30.84
C GLN A 120 1.99 12.62 -30.54
N VAL A 121 1.84 13.12 -29.31
CA VAL A 121 2.42 14.40 -28.89
C VAL A 121 3.95 14.35 -28.91
N GLN A 122 4.55 13.28 -28.40
CA GLN A 122 6.01 13.12 -28.41
C GLN A 122 6.56 13.10 -29.85
N SER A 123 5.86 12.45 -30.78
CA SER A 123 6.22 12.43 -32.20
C SER A 123 6.07 13.81 -32.83
N ALA A 124 5.03 14.56 -32.47
CA ALA A 124 4.79 15.92 -32.96
C ALA A 124 5.82 16.95 -32.46
N VAL A 125 6.35 16.78 -31.25
CA VAL A 125 7.31 17.70 -30.60
C VAL A 125 8.78 17.30 -30.86
N GLY A 126 9.04 16.30 -31.71
CA GLY A 126 10.41 15.89 -32.05
C GLY A 126 11.13 15.11 -30.93
N GLY A 127 10.38 14.37 -30.12
CA GLY A 127 10.91 13.42 -29.13
C GLY A 127 11.31 14.01 -27.77
N HIS A 128 11.33 15.33 -27.61
CA HIS A 128 11.79 15.99 -26.39
C HIS A 128 10.63 16.64 -25.62
N LEU A 129 10.17 15.97 -24.57
CA LEU A 129 9.21 16.54 -23.62
C LEU A 129 9.99 17.21 -22.47
N ALA A 130 9.58 18.42 -22.09
CA ALA A 130 10.20 19.16 -21.00
C ALA A 130 10.09 18.37 -19.67
N ARG A 131 11.19 18.30 -18.91
CA ARG A 131 11.20 17.73 -17.55
C ARG A 131 10.40 18.63 -16.62
N THR A 132 9.26 18.15 -16.13
CA THR A 132 8.48 18.84 -15.10
C THR A 132 8.98 18.47 -13.70
N GLY A 133 9.22 19.47 -12.85
CA GLY A 133 9.24 19.32 -11.39
C GLY A 133 10.58 19.57 -10.71
N LEU A 134 10.98 20.83 -10.53
CA LEU A 134 12.17 21.19 -9.73
C LEU A 134 11.97 22.51 -8.97
N HIS A 135 11.15 22.50 -7.91
CA HIS A 135 11.12 23.63 -6.97
C HIS A 135 11.15 23.22 -5.49
N LEU A 136 10.53 22.10 -5.11
CA LEU A 136 10.42 21.73 -3.68
C LEU A 136 11.70 21.11 -3.08
N GLU A 137 12.61 20.60 -3.91
CA GLU A 137 13.83 19.94 -3.44
C GLU A 137 14.86 20.93 -2.87
N ARG A 138 14.81 22.20 -3.24
CA ARG A 138 15.83 23.17 -2.82
C ARG A 138 15.85 23.45 -1.31
N SER A 139 14.80 23.09 -0.58
CA SER A 139 14.67 23.35 0.86
C SER A 139 15.30 22.27 1.77
N VAL A 140 15.73 21.12 1.22
CA VAL A 140 16.29 20.01 2.01
C VAL A 140 17.80 19.89 1.78
N PRO A 141 18.65 19.77 2.82
CA PRO A 141 20.08 19.60 2.66
C PRO A 141 20.46 18.41 1.77
N ALA A 142 21.44 18.58 0.88
CA ALA A 142 21.82 17.57 -0.11
C ALA A 142 22.23 16.21 0.49
N ALA A 143 22.83 16.21 1.68
CA ALA A 143 23.17 14.97 2.40
C ALA A 143 21.91 14.22 2.89
N ALA A 144 20.91 14.95 3.38
CA ALA A 144 19.64 14.39 3.83
C ALA A 144 18.83 13.84 2.64
N GLN A 145 18.82 14.55 1.50
CA GLN A 145 18.20 14.07 0.26
C GLN A 145 18.80 12.74 -0.20
N ARG A 146 20.13 12.63 -0.22
CA ARG A 146 20.80 11.40 -0.66
C ARG A 146 20.48 10.22 0.25
N ARG A 147 20.49 10.44 1.57
CA ARG A 147 20.13 9.40 2.55
C ARG A 147 18.67 8.98 2.42
N LEU A 148 17.77 9.96 2.28
CA LEU A 148 16.35 9.69 2.11
C LEU A 148 16.08 8.96 0.80
N TYR A 149 16.77 9.33 -0.27
CA TYR A 149 16.69 8.67 -1.57
C TYR A 149 17.13 7.21 -1.50
N VAL A 150 18.30 6.92 -0.91
CA VAL A 150 18.80 5.53 -0.76
C VAL A 150 17.86 4.72 0.14
N TRP A 151 17.46 5.27 1.28
CA TRP A 151 16.50 4.62 2.18
C TRP A 151 15.17 4.32 1.50
N ALA A 152 14.65 5.26 0.71
CA ALA A 152 13.41 5.09 -0.05
C ALA A 152 13.56 4.03 -1.15
N LEU A 153 14.73 3.94 -1.79
CA LEU A 153 15.05 2.92 -2.79
C LEU A 153 14.99 1.51 -2.19
N GLU A 154 15.51 1.36 -0.98
CA GLU A 154 15.45 0.13 -0.17
C GLU A 154 14.08 -0.07 0.52
N ARG A 155 13.08 0.77 0.21
CA ARG A 155 11.74 0.75 0.82
C ARG A 155 11.76 0.83 2.34
N GLY A 156 12.82 1.42 2.89
CA GLY A 156 13.08 1.54 4.32
C GLY A 156 13.31 0.23 5.05
N GLY A 157 13.68 -0.86 4.35
CA GLY A 157 13.86 -2.19 4.95
C GLY A 157 12.55 -2.80 5.47
N LEU A 158 11.39 -2.30 5.01
CA LEU A 158 10.08 -2.71 5.51
C LEU A 158 9.84 -4.22 5.34
N ASP A 159 10.31 -4.80 4.22
CA ASP A 159 10.17 -6.23 3.96
C ASP A 159 10.92 -7.08 5.00
N ALA A 160 12.14 -6.68 5.37
CA ALA A 160 12.92 -7.34 6.41
C ALA A 160 12.32 -7.13 7.81
N MET A 161 11.79 -5.94 8.08
CA MET A 161 11.09 -5.64 9.33
C MET A 161 9.82 -6.47 9.49
N LEU A 162 9.01 -6.58 8.43
CA LEU A 162 7.80 -7.40 8.42
C LEU A 162 8.11 -8.89 8.59
N ASP A 163 9.18 -9.38 7.94
CA ASP A 163 9.62 -10.77 8.12
C ASP A 163 10.04 -11.03 9.57
N ALA A 164 10.85 -10.14 10.15
CA ALA A 164 11.37 -10.29 11.51
C ALA A 164 10.29 -10.12 12.58
N ALA A 165 9.43 -9.11 12.46
CA ALA A 165 8.49 -8.73 13.50
C ALA A 165 7.15 -9.48 13.42
N LEU A 166 6.75 -9.92 12.23
CA LEU A 166 5.43 -10.53 12.02
C LEU A 166 5.53 -11.97 11.53
N VAL A 167 6.24 -12.22 10.43
CA VAL A 167 6.23 -13.53 9.76
C VAL A 167 6.93 -14.60 10.59
N ARG A 168 8.18 -14.35 10.99
CA ARG A 168 8.98 -15.29 11.79
C ARG A 168 8.32 -15.69 13.11
N PRO A 169 7.84 -14.78 13.97
CA PRO A 169 7.20 -15.17 15.22
C PRO A 169 5.88 -15.93 14.99
N PHE A 170 5.13 -15.56 13.95
CA PHE A 170 3.92 -16.28 13.59
C PHE A 170 4.23 -17.71 13.11
N VAL A 171 5.14 -17.88 12.13
CA VAL A 171 5.55 -19.20 11.62
C VAL A 171 6.13 -20.07 12.73
N TRP A 172 6.99 -19.50 13.59
CA TRP A 172 7.53 -20.20 14.75
C TRP A 172 6.44 -20.76 15.67
N THR A 173 5.36 -20.00 15.85
CA THR A 173 4.19 -20.41 16.65
C THR A 173 3.43 -21.55 15.98
N PHE A 174 3.22 -21.48 14.66
CA PHE A 174 2.59 -22.57 13.90
C PHE A 174 3.42 -23.84 13.92
N GLU A 175 4.74 -23.74 13.73
CA GLU A 175 5.62 -24.90 13.83
C GLU A 175 5.65 -25.48 15.25
N ARG A 176 5.47 -24.66 16.30
CA ARG A 176 5.30 -25.16 17.68
C ARG A 176 4.04 -26.02 17.78
N PHE A 177 2.91 -25.55 17.24
CA PHE A 177 1.66 -26.30 17.25
C PHE A 177 1.75 -27.58 16.41
N ASP A 178 2.30 -27.52 15.21
CA ASP A 178 2.49 -28.67 14.33
C ASP A 178 3.42 -29.73 14.96
N ARG A 179 4.49 -29.31 15.64
CA ARG A 179 5.34 -30.24 16.42
C ARG A 179 4.59 -30.91 17.56
N VAL A 180 3.68 -30.20 18.22
CA VAL A 180 2.85 -30.76 19.29
C VAL A 180 1.86 -31.75 18.70
N GLU A 181 1.17 -31.38 17.62
CA GLU A 181 0.24 -32.22 16.88
C GLU A 181 0.89 -33.53 16.42
N ARG A 182 2.06 -33.47 15.77
CA ARG A 182 2.78 -34.68 15.33
C ARG A 182 3.13 -35.60 16.50
N ARG A 183 3.55 -35.06 17.65
CA ARG A 183 3.80 -35.89 18.85
C ARG A 183 2.53 -36.54 19.39
N TRP A 184 1.39 -35.87 19.30
CA TRP A 184 0.10 -36.45 19.69
C TRP A 184 -0.33 -37.55 18.71
N VAL A 185 -0.17 -37.32 17.41
CA VAL A 185 -0.48 -38.29 16.36
C VAL A 185 0.41 -39.53 16.49
N GLU A 186 1.72 -39.37 16.71
CA GLU A 186 2.66 -40.49 16.92
C GLU A 186 2.30 -41.32 18.16
N ARG A 187 1.89 -40.66 19.26
CA ARG A 187 1.40 -41.35 20.48
C ARG A 187 0.11 -42.13 20.24
N ILE A 188 -0.83 -41.58 19.48
CA ILE A 188 -2.11 -42.24 19.17
C ILE A 188 -1.89 -43.39 18.17
N ALA A 189 -0.98 -43.23 17.22
CA ALA A 189 -0.62 -44.25 16.24
C ALA A 189 0.21 -45.41 16.81
N GLY A 190 0.49 -45.42 18.12
CA GLY A 190 1.22 -46.49 18.81
C GLY A 190 2.69 -46.62 18.40
N ARG A 191 3.25 -45.61 17.72
CA ARG A 191 4.67 -45.59 17.33
C ARG A 191 5.46 -44.92 18.44
N PHE A 192 5.91 -45.71 19.42
CA PHE A 192 6.97 -45.28 20.33
C PHE A 192 8.33 -45.47 19.64
N PRO A 193 9.32 -44.59 19.89
CA PRO A 193 10.70 -44.83 19.48
C PRO A 193 11.28 -46.09 20.14
#